data_AF-A0A350IDJ1-F1
#
_entry.id   AF-A0A350IDJ1-F1
#
_cell.length_a   1.000
_cell.length_b   1.000
_cell.length_c   1.000
_cell.angle_alpha   90.00
_cell.angle_beta   90.00
_cell.angle_gamma   90.00
#
_symmetry.space_group_name_H-M   'P 1'
#
loop_
_entity.id
_entity.type
_entity.pdbx_description
1 polymer ?
#
loop_
_entity_poly.entity_id
_entity_poly.type
_entity_poly.pdbx_seq_one_letter_code
_entity_poly.pdbx_strand_id
1 'polypeptide(L)'
;QITGDTIKIYLANDDLDKMEVYPKAFMTNTADLIYYNQISGKRIITSFEDGKLKTMDVIGNARSLYYMLDEFKAYIGVNSTECSSIRFTFSENDIKSIKFFTSPRSQILPMRGTNHEDINLDGFNWRFSERPMTLADLQSSLTRDLKLQ
;
A
#
# COMPACT_ATOMS: atom_id res chain seq x y z
N GLN A 1 4.22 -2.23 3.35
CA GLN A 1 3.40 -2.64 4.50
C GLN A 1 1.94 -2.60 4.11
N ILE A 2 1.15 -3.55 4.61
CA ILE A 2 -0.30 -3.62 4.40
C ILE A 2 -0.94 -3.77 5.77
N THR A 3 -1.98 -3.00 6.05
CA THR A 3 -2.73 -3.04 7.32
C THR A 3 -4.23 -3.00 7.07
N GLY A 4 -4.98 -3.55 8.01
CA GLY A 4 -6.42 -3.57 8.03
C GLY A 4 -6.91 -4.40 9.21
N ASP A 5 -8.19 -4.29 9.53
CA ASP A 5 -8.78 -5.02 10.66
C ASP A 5 -8.80 -6.54 10.39
N THR A 6 -8.91 -6.96 9.13
CA THR A 6 -8.80 -8.35 8.69
C THR A 6 -8.04 -8.45 7.39
N ILE A 7 -7.14 -9.43 7.29
CA ILE A 7 -6.42 -9.80 6.07
C ILE A 7 -6.74 -11.26 5.78
N LYS A 8 -7.29 -11.54 4.60
CA LYS A 8 -7.51 -12.89 4.08
C LYS A 8 -6.56 -13.14 2.93
N ILE A 9 -5.85 -14.26 2.97
CA ILE A 9 -4.94 -14.70 1.92
C ILE A 9 -5.48 -16.03 1.41
N TYR A 10 -5.57 -16.13 0.08
CA TYR A 10 -6.06 -17.30 -0.63
C TYR A 10 -4.90 -17.87 -1.45
N LEU A 11 -4.69 -19.17 -1.28
CA LEU A 11 -3.68 -19.93 -2.00
C LEU A 11 -4.38 -20.89 -2.96
N ALA A 12 -3.78 -21.08 -4.14
CA ALA A 12 -4.16 -22.10 -5.09
C ALA A 12 -2.89 -22.79 -5.59
N ASN A 13 -2.83 -24.12 -5.51
CA ASN A 13 -1.64 -24.91 -5.86
C ASN A 13 -0.36 -24.43 -5.15
N ASP A 14 -0.48 -24.13 -3.85
CA ASP A 14 0.58 -23.57 -3.00
C ASP A 14 1.12 -22.17 -3.41
N ASP A 15 0.52 -21.55 -4.43
CA ASP A 15 0.84 -20.18 -4.86
C ASP A 15 -0.21 -19.17 -4.39
N LEU A 16 0.21 -17.90 -4.26
CA LEU A 16 -0.70 -16.79 -4.00
C LEU A 16 -1.68 -16.62 -5.17
N ASP A 17 -2.98 -16.61 -4.86
CA ASP A 17 -4.07 -16.39 -5.82
C ASP A 17 -4.75 -15.04 -5.59
N LYS A 18 -5.11 -14.77 -4.33
CA LYS A 18 -5.80 -13.54 -3.95
C LYS A 18 -5.46 -13.12 -2.53
N MET A 19 -5.48 -11.81 -2.27
CA MET A 19 -5.50 -11.28 -0.91
C MET A 19 -6.58 -10.20 -0.80
N GLU A 20 -7.29 -10.21 0.33
CA GLU A 20 -8.32 -9.23 0.66
C GLU A 20 -8.00 -8.61 2.02
N VAL A 21 -8.07 -7.28 2.09
CA VAL A 21 -7.84 -6.50 3.30
C VAL A 21 -9.09 -5.67 3.56
N TYR A 22 -9.71 -5.80 4.73
CA TYR A 22 -10.90 -5.05 5.13
C TYR A 22 -11.26 -5.23 6.61
N PRO A 23 -12.11 -4.36 7.17
CA PRO A 23 -12.26 -2.95 6.76
C PRO A 23 -10.98 -2.14 7.03
N LYS A 24 -11.02 -0.85 6.67
CA LYS A 24 -9.91 0.12 6.87
C LYS A 24 -8.59 -0.35 6.25
N ALA A 25 -8.68 -0.77 5.00
CA ALA A 25 -7.53 -1.26 4.27
C ALA A 25 -6.57 -0.11 3.95
N PHE A 26 -5.29 -0.31 4.28
CA PHE A 26 -4.24 0.65 4.04
C PHE A 26 -3.00 -0.06 3.51
N MET A 27 -2.34 0.56 2.54
CA MET A 27 -1.08 0.11 2.00
C MET A 27 -0.08 1.26 1.98
N THR A 28 1.12 0.97 2.43
CA THR A 28 2.26 1.89 2.41
C THR A 28 3.44 1.23 1.69
N ASN A 29 4.05 1.95 0.77
CA ASN A 29 5.29 1.55 0.12
C ASN A 29 6.26 2.73 0.06
N THR A 30 7.55 2.47 0.16
CA THR A 30 8.61 3.48 0.06
C THR A 30 9.87 2.82 -0.51
N ALA A 31 10.65 3.58 -1.26
CA ALA A 31 11.93 3.13 -1.82
C ALA A 31 13.13 3.58 -0.97
N ASP A 32 12.98 4.66 -0.20
CA ASP A 32 14.08 5.37 0.45
C ASP A 32 13.86 5.66 1.94
N LEU A 33 12.68 5.32 2.48
CA LEU A 33 12.24 5.65 3.85
C LEU A 33 12.12 7.16 4.11
N ILE A 34 12.15 7.99 3.07
CA ILE A 34 11.94 9.43 3.13
C ILE A 34 10.51 9.74 2.72
N TYR A 35 10.08 9.19 1.58
CA TYR A 35 8.75 9.43 1.03
C TYR A 35 7.94 8.15 0.93
N TYR A 36 6.65 8.27 1.24
CA TYR A 36 5.76 7.13 1.37
C TYR A 36 4.61 7.22 0.38
N ASN A 37 4.57 6.28 -0.56
CA ASN A 37 3.38 5.98 -1.34
C ASN A 37 2.32 5.38 -0.41
N GLN A 38 1.12 5.92 -0.44
CA GLN A 38 0.03 5.56 0.46
C GLN A 38 -1.24 5.31 -0.34
N ILE A 39 -1.96 4.25 0.01
CA ILE A 39 -3.24 3.90 -0.59
C ILE A 39 -4.15 3.47 0.54
N SER A 40 -5.37 4.00 0.59
CA SER A 40 -6.37 3.63 1.59
C SER A 40 -7.75 3.48 0.97
N GLY A 41 -8.58 2.65 1.60
CA GLY A 41 -9.99 2.47 1.23
C GLY A 41 -10.72 1.59 2.23
N LYS A 42 -12.02 1.36 1.99
CA LYS A 42 -12.79 0.42 2.81
C LYS A 42 -12.30 -1.01 2.63
N ARG A 43 -11.84 -1.37 1.42
CA ARG A 43 -11.33 -2.70 1.08
C ARG A 43 -10.23 -2.60 0.03
N ILE A 44 -9.21 -3.44 0.14
CA ILE A 44 -8.22 -3.70 -0.92
C ILE A 44 -8.35 -5.17 -1.33
N ILE A 45 -8.45 -5.44 -2.62
CA ILE A 45 -8.44 -6.80 -3.20
C ILE A 45 -7.28 -6.88 -4.19
N THR A 46 -6.36 -7.81 -3.99
CA THR A 46 -5.26 -8.06 -4.92
C THR A 46 -5.41 -9.43 -5.54
N SER A 47 -5.24 -9.53 -6.86
CA SER A 47 -5.14 -10.80 -7.57
C SER A 47 -3.72 -11.05 -8.05
N PHE A 48 -3.37 -12.33 -8.12
CA PHE A 48 -2.09 -12.81 -8.57
C PHE A 48 -2.27 -13.73 -9.79
N GLU A 49 -1.26 -13.79 -10.64
CA GLU A 49 -1.18 -14.70 -11.80
C GLU A 49 0.25 -15.24 -11.84
N ASP A 50 0.41 -16.57 -11.78
CA ASP A 50 1.71 -17.24 -11.66
C ASP A 50 2.57 -16.69 -10.51
N GLY A 51 1.94 -16.49 -9.34
CA GLY A 51 2.58 -15.92 -8.15
C GLY A 51 2.96 -14.43 -8.26
N LYS A 52 2.67 -13.77 -9.39
CA LYS A 52 2.98 -12.36 -9.63
C LYS A 52 1.76 -11.49 -9.42
N LEU A 53 1.95 -10.31 -8.83
CA LEU A 53 0.86 -9.36 -8.65
C LEU A 53 0.31 -8.94 -10.01
N LYS A 54 -1.01 -9.07 -10.21
CA LYS A 54 -1.68 -8.76 -11.47
C LYS A 54 -2.54 -7.52 -11.37
N THR A 55 -3.42 -7.48 -10.37
CA THR A 55 -4.28 -6.31 -10.12
C THR A 55 -4.41 -6.02 -8.63
N MET A 56 -4.72 -4.76 -8.33
CA MET A 56 -5.14 -4.32 -7.01
C MET A 56 -6.32 -3.36 -7.16
N ASP A 57 -7.43 -3.72 -6.54
CA ASP A 57 -8.65 -2.93 -6.46
C ASP A 57 -8.81 -2.32 -5.07
N VAL A 58 -8.83 -1.00 -5.01
CA VAL A 58 -9.06 -0.21 -3.81
C VAL A 58 -10.48 0.32 -3.88
N ILE A 59 -11.33 -0.12 -2.96
CA ILE A 59 -12.79 0.05 -3.07
C ILE A 59 -13.33 0.82 -1.87
N GLY A 60 -14.13 1.84 -2.15
CA GLY A 60 -14.88 2.63 -1.19
C GLY A 60 -14.04 3.72 -0.57
N ASN A 61 -14.36 4.98 -0.90
CA ASN A 61 -13.61 6.18 -0.50
C ASN A 61 -12.10 5.98 -0.70
N ALA A 62 -11.72 5.52 -1.90
CA ALA A 62 -10.34 5.22 -2.22
C ALA A 62 -9.54 6.52 -2.26
N ARG A 63 -8.42 6.54 -1.55
CA ARG A 63 -7.48 7.67 -1.52
C ARG A 63 -6.07 7.17 -1.81
N SER A 64 -5.29 7.96 -2.54
CA SER A 64 -3.88 7.67 -2.82
C SER A 64 -3.02 8.92 -2.70
N LEU A 65 -1.85 8.79 -2.07
CA LEU A 65 -0.72 9.71 -2.21
C LEU A 65 0.38 8.96 -2.94
N TYR A 66 0.74 9.41 -4.14
CA TYR A 66 1.72 8.75 -4.99
C TYR A 66 2.84 9.73 -5.37
N TYR A 67 4.05 9.42 -4.93
CA TYR A 67 5.25 10.18 -5.27
C TYR A 67 5.69 9.84 -6.70
N MET A 68 5.64 10.85 -7.56
CA MET A 68 6.01 10.72 -8.97
C MET A 68 7.51 10.92 -9.13
N LEU A 69 8.10 10.09 -9.99
CA LEU A 69 9.51 10.11 -10.36
C LEU A 69 9.65 10.49 -11.84
N ASP A 70 10.71 11.22 -12.18
CA ASP A 70 11.13 11.41 -13.57
C ASP A 70 11.98 10.24 -14.11
N GLU A 71 12.47 10.40 -15.34
CA GLU A 71 13.34 9.41 -16.00
C GLU A 71 14.68 9.17 -15.28
N PHE A 72 15.15 10.13 -14.49
CA PHE A 72 16.38 10.06 -13.69
C PHE A 72 16.12 9.62 -12.25
N LYS A 73 14.90 9.17 -11.93
CA LYS A 73 14.47 8.76 -10.58
C LYS A 73 14.50 9.92 -9.56
N ALA A 74 14.39 11.17 -10.02
CA ALA A 74 14.18 12.31 -9.13
C ALA A 74 12.69 12.51 -8.86
N TYR A 75 12.36 12.88 -7.61
CA TYR A 75 10.99 13.22 -7.24
C TYR A 75 10.55 14.54 -7.86
N ILE A 76 9.41 14.54 -8.53
CA ILE A 76 8.85 15.72 -9.21
C ILE A 76 7.57 16.25 -8.56
N GLY A 77 6.95 15.46 -7.68
CA GLY A 77 5.79 15.88 -6.90
C GLY A 77 4.99 14.69 -6.36
N VAL A 78 3.92 15.00 -5.65
CA VAL A 78 3.00 14.02 -5.08
C VAL A 78 1.64 14.18 -5.72
N ASN A 79 1.15 13.12 -6.36
CA ASN A 79 -0.23 13.06 -6.80
C ASN A 79 -1.11 12.57 -5.65
N SER A 80 -1.98 13.45 -5.17
CA SER A 80 -3.02 13.15 -4.20
C SER A 80 -4.34 12.97 -4.92
N THR A 81 -4.93 11.79 -4.85
CA THR A 81 -6.20 11.48 -5.51
C THR A 81 -7.21 10.86 -4.54
N GLU A 82 -8.47 11.29 -4.64
CA GLU A 82 -9.63 10.66 -4.01
C GLU A 82 -10.68 10.29 -5.06
N CYS A 83 -11.31 9.11 -4.91
CA CYS A 83 -12.39 8.65 -5.77
C CYS A 83 -13.19 7.51 -5.10
N SER A 84 -14.21 6.98 -5.77
CA SER A 84 -14.95 5.83 -5.24
C SER A 84 -14.12 4.55 -5.25
N SER A 85 -13.33 4.32 -6.31
CA SER A 85 -12.43 3.16 -6.40
C SER A 85 -11.25 3.38 -7.36
N ILE A 86 -10.16 2.66 -7.11
CA ILE A 86 -8.93 2.69 -7.91
C ILE A 86 -8.57 1.26 -8.32
N ARG A 87 -8.21 1.04 -9.58
CA ARG A 87 -7.59 -0.21 -10.04
C ARG A 87 -6.16 0.04 -10.48
N PHE A 88 -5.23 -0.65 -9.85
CA PHE A 88 -3.86 -0.78 -10.32
C PHE A 88 -3.74 -2.07 -11.13
N THR A 89 -3.05 -2.00 -12.25
CA THR A 89 -2.65 -3.16 -13.07
C THR A 89 -1.14 -3.20 -13.10
N PHE A 90 -0.59 -4.39 -12.88
CA PHE A 90 0.85 -4.60 -12.79
C PHE A 90 1.35 -5.43 -13.99
N SER A 91 2.63 -5.24 -14.32
CA SER A 91 3.38 -6.01 -15.30
C SER A 91 4.82 -6.06 -14.84
N GLU A 92 5.44 -7.25 -14.82
CA GLU A 92 6.83 -7.41 -14.37
C GLU A 92 7.09 -6.84 -12.96
N ASN A 93 6.10 -6.97 -12.07
CA ASN A 93 6.08 -6.39 -10.72
C ASN A 93 6.09 -4.85 -10.64
N ASP A 94 6.00 -4.16 -11.78
CA ASP A 94 5.84 -2.70 -11.85
C ASP A 94 4.39 -2.30 -12.15
N ILE A 95 4.03 -1.06 -11.78
CA ILE A 95 2.72 -0.50 -12.09
C ILE A 95 2.66 -0.22 -13.60
N LYS A 96 1.82 -0.97 -14.31
CA LYS A 96 1.55 -0.76 -15.74
C LYS A 96 0.51 0.34 -15.96
N SER A 97 -0.55 0.38 -15.15
CA SER A 97 -1.57 1.42 -15.27
C SER A 97 -2.36 1.59 -13.97
N ILE A 98 -2.87 2.81 -13.78
CA ILE A 98 -3.76 3.17 -12.68
C ILE A 98 -5.05 3.72 -13.31
N LYS A 99 -6.20 3.20 -12.90
CA LYS A 99 -7.51 3.68 -13.32
C LYS A 99 -8.31 4.15 -12.11
N PHE A 100 -8.82 5.37 -12.17
CA PHE A 100 -9.66 5.96 -11.14
C PHE A 100 -11.11 5.94 -11.60
N PHE A 101 -12.02 5.47 -10.75
CA PHE A 101 -13.44 5.32 -11.07
C PHE A 101 -14.31 6.18 -10.16
N THR A 102 -15.25 6.87 -10.81
CA THR A 102 -16.31 7.71 -10.21
C THR A 102 -15.77 8.88 -9.38
N SER A 103 -16.06 10.10 -9.86
CA SER A 103 -15.73 11.36 -9.19
C SER A 103 -14.27 11.50 -8.75
N PRO A 104 -13.27 11.23 -9.62
CA PRO A 104 -11.88 11.42 -9.26
C PRO A 104 -11.58 12.90 -9.02
N ARG A 105 -11.03 13.21 -7.85
CA ARG A 105 -10.40 14.50 -7.58
C ARG A 105 -8.93 14.26 -7.34
N SER A 106 -8.10 14.84 -8.20
CA SER A 106 -6.66 14.71 -8.16
C SER A 106 -6.02 16.08 -8.08
N GLN A 107 -5.00 16.21 -7.24
CA GLN A 107 -4.15 17.39 -7.14
C GLN A 107 -2.69 16.97 -7.11
N ILE A 108 -1.83 17.75 -7.75
CA ILE A 108 -0.39 17.56 -7.70
C ILE A 108 0.19 18.56 -6.70
N LEU A 109 0.83 18.04 -5.65
CA LEU A 109 1.58 18.81 -4.68
C LEU A 109 3.05 18.85 -5.14
N PRO A 110 3.63 20.04 -5.38
CA PRO A 110 5.02 20.15 -5.82
C PRO A 110 5.99 19.70 -4.72
N MET A 111 7.19 19.25 -5.11
CA MET A 111 8.22 18.91 -4.12
C MET A 111 8.62 20.12 -3.28
N ARG A 112 8.77 21.29 -3.92
CA ARG A 112 9.08 22.54 -3.24
C ARG A 112 7.80 23.20 -2.72
N GLY A 113 7.80 23.60 -1.45
CA GLY A 113 6.70 24.33 -0.82
C GLY A 113 5.61 23.45 -0.20
N THR A 114 5.72 22.12 -0.32
CA THR A 114 4.88 21.16 0.40
C THR A 114 5.66 20.62 1.59
N ASN A 115 5.03 20.57 2.78
CA ASN A 115 5.60 19.84 3.91
C ASN A 115 5.31 18.34 3.75
N HIS A 116 6.26 17.58 3.22
CA HIS A 116 6.06 16.16 2.93
C HIS A 116 6.02 15.27 4.17
N GLU A 117 6.49 15.75 5.32
CA GLU A 117 6.40 15.02 6.59
C GLU A 117 4.96 15.01 7.13
N ASP A 118 4.18 16.04 6.81
CA ASP A 118 2.80 16.22 7.30
C ASP A 118 1.74 15.66 6.33
N ILE A 119 2.10 15.26 5.11
CA ILE A 119 1.13 14.73 4.14
C ILE A 119 0.97 13.22 4.29
N ASN A 120 0.02 12.83 5.13
CA ASN A 120 -0.34 11.43 5.34
C ASN A 120 -1.85 11.23 5.21
N LEU A 121 -2.23 10.07 4.68
CA LEU A 121 -3.62 9.64 4.72
C LEU A 121 -3.98 9.18 6.14
N ASP A 122 -5.25 9.36 6.52
CA ASP A 122 -5.78 8.82 7.76
C ASP A 122 -5.48 7.32 7.89
N GLY A 123 -4.83 6.91 8.99
CA GLY A 123 -4.43 5.53 9.22
C GLY A 123 -2.99 5.19 8.80
N PHE A 124 -2.21 6.17 8.31
CA PHE A 124 -0.78 6.00 8.13
C PHE A 124 -0.10 5.67 9.46
N ASN A 125 0.58 4.52 9.50
CA ASN A 125 1.37 4.08 10.63
C ASN A 125 2.50 3.17 10.13
N TRP A 126 3.71 3.72 9.97
CA TRP A 126 4.85 2.97 9.45
C TRP A 126 5.60 2.25 10.58
N ARG A 127 5.50 0.92 10.63
CA ARG A 127 6.02 0.08 11.72
C ARG A 127 7.35 -0.58 11.36
N PHE A 128 8.30 0.20 10.82
CA PHE A 128 9.57 -0.34 10.32
C PHE A 128 10.38 -1.08 11.38
N SER A 129 10.43 -0.53 12.59
CA SER A 129 11.16 -1.12 13.73
C SER A 129 10.63 -2.47 14.18
N GLU A 130 9.41 -2.82 13.76
CA GLU A 130 8.75 -4.09 14.11
C GLU A 130 8.93 -5.14 13.02
N ARG A 131 9.56 -4.80 11.89
CA ARG A 131 9.86 -5.73 10.82
C ARG A 131 10.89 -6.75 11.33
N PRO A 132 10.56 -8.05 11.35
CA PRO A 132 11.54 -9.08 11.65
C PRO A 132 12.66 -9.05 10.62
N MET A 133 13.91 -8.95 11.09
CA MET A 133 15.11 -8.91 10.24
C MET A 133 15.80 -10.28 10.20
N THR A 134 15.60 -11.08 11.24
CA THR A 134 16.17 -12.41 11.40
C THR A 134 15.10 -13.43 11.76
N LEU A 135 15.40 -14.72 11.57
CA LEU A 135 14.53 -15.81 12.01
C LEU A 135 14.31 -15.78 13.53
N ALA A 136 15.31 -15.34 14.30
CA ALA A 136 15.21 -15.24 15.75
C ALA A 136 14.18 -14.18 16.20
N ASP A 137 13.99 -13.11 15.41
CA ASP A 137 12.99 -12.08 15.69
C ASP A 137 11.55 -12.65 15.65
N LEU A 138 11.31 -13.63 14.77
CA LEU A 138 10.02 -14.35 14.70
C LEU A 138 9.78 -15.24 15.93
N GLN A 139 10.84 -15.80 16.52
CA GLN A 139 10.73 -16.66 17.71
C GLN A 139 10.51 -15.83 18.99
N SER A 140 11.19 -14.69 19.10
CA SER A 140 11.09 -13.80 20.26
C SER A 140 9.71 -13.13 20.39
N SER A 141 9.06 -12.82 19.26
CA SER A 141 7.72 -12.22 19.23
C SER A 141 6.65 -13.21 19.71
N LEU A 142 6.75 -14.48 19.33
CA LEU A 142 5.85 -15.56 19.82
C LEU A 142 5.94 -15.77 21.34
N THR A 143 7.09 -15.51 21.96
CA THR A 143 7.25 -15.67 23.42
C THR A 143 6.66 -14.50 24.22
N ARG A 144 6.45 -13.35 23.58
CA ARG A 144 5.93 -12.14 24.22
C ARG A 144 4.41 -12.22 24.43
N ASP A 145 3.69 -12.81 23.48
CA ASP A 145 2.24 -13.00 23.55
C ASP A 145 1.83 -14.10 24.55
N LEU A 146 2.70 -15.08 24.82
CA LEU A 146 2.47 -16.14 25.82
C LEU A 146 2.66 -15.69 27.28
N LYS A 147 3.24 -14.50 27.53
CA LYS A 147 3.41 -13.94 28.88
C LYS A 147 2.31 -12.94 29.27
N LEU A 148 1.35 -12.69 28.39
CA LEU A 148 0.23 -11.78 28.60
C LEU A 148 -1.13 -12.49 28.74
N GLN A 149 -1.12 -13.81 28.92
CA GLN A 149 -2.26 -14.64 29.38
C GLN A 149 -1.97 -15.19 30.77
#